data_AF-A0A938IB78-F1
#
_entry.id   AF-A0A938IB78-F1
#
_cell.length_a   1.000
_cell.length_b   1.000
_cell.length_c   1.000
_cell.angle_alpha   90.00
_cell.angle_beta   90.00
_cell.angle_gamma   90.00
#
_symmetry.space_group_name_H-M   'P 1'
#
loop_
_entity.id
_entity.type
_entity.pdbx_description
1 polymer ?
#
loop_
_entity_poly.entity_id
_entity_poly.type
_entity_poly.pdbx_seq_one_letter_code
_entity_poly.pdbx_strand_id
1 'polypeptide(L)'
;MSAIEIFRLQPGEQLELRVSSASRASGWRLLVKRPYEGASPNIELQLRDAGGSDRGRSRLALEDGYLAIARELRGWLRAAGIEAEFDLVPLHGQGQALSESSSTP
;
A
#
# COMPACT_ATOMS: atom_id res chain seq x y z
N MET A 1 -10.14 -2.32 8.80
CA MET A 1 -9.28 -1.24 9.36
C MET A 1 -7.95 -1.27 8.62
N SER A 2 -7.79 -0.55 7.50
CA SER A 2 -6.53 -0.55 6.71
C SER A 2 -6.16 0.81 6.10
N ALA A 3 -7.16 1.64 5.79
CA ALA A 3 -6.92 3.01 5.32
C ALA A 3 -6.13 3.86 6.32
N ILE A 4 -6.41 3.71 7.62
CA ILE A 4 -5.83 4.54 8.70
C ILE A 4 -4.30 4.39 8.77
N GLU A 5 -3.75 3.23 8.47
CA GLU A 5 -2.30 2.98 8.57
C GLU A 5 -1.53 3.67 7.45
N ILE A 6 -2.09 3.74 6.25
CA ILE A 6 -1.50 4.49 5.13
C ILE A 6 -1.36 5.98 5.49
N PHE A 7 -2.35 6.54 6.20
CA PHE A 7 -2.30 7.93 6.65
C PHE A 7 -1.33 8.19 7.81
N ARG A 8 -0.92 7.13 8.52
CA ARG A 8 0.04 7.23 9.63
C ARG A 8 1.49 7.02 9.18
N LEU A 9 1.71 6.62 7.94
CA LEU A 9 3.03 6.38 7.38
C LEU A 9 3.90 7.63 7.52
N GLN A 10 5.02 7.53 8.23
CA GLN A 10 5.98 8.63 8.34
C GLN A 10 6.86 8.73 7.09
N PRO A 11 7.46 9.90 6.80
CA PRO A 11 8.42 10.01 5.72
C PRO A 11 9.53 8.97 5.87
N GLY A 12 9.77 8.23 4.80
CA GLY A 12 10.72 7.12 4.76
C GLY A 12 10.18 5.74 5.09
N GLU A 13 8.99 5.67 5.67
CA GLU A 13 8.36 4.39 5.99
C GLU A 13 7.71 3.76 4.76
N GLN A 14 7.46 2.45 4.89
CA GLN A 14 6.73 1.65 3.92
C GLN A 14 5.74 0.75 4.64
N LEU A 15 4.63 0.43 3.97
CA LEU A 15 3.58 -0.45 4.44
C LEU A 15 3.21 -1.44 3.35
N GLU A 16 3.21 -2.72 3.68
CA GLU A 16 2.78 -3.79 2.78
C GLU A 16 1.39 -4.28 3.21
N LEU A 17 0.43 -4.17 2.29
CA LEU A 17 -0.95 -4.55 2.49
C LEU A 17 -1.26 -5.76 1.61
N ARG A 18 -1.88 -6.78 2.20
CA ARG A 18 -2.46 -7.89 1.44
C ARG A 18 -3.72 -7.40 0.77
N VAL A 19 -3.84 -7.67 -0.53
CA VAL A 19 -5.10 -7.52 -1.26
C VAL A 19 -5.90 -8.78 -1.02
N SER A 20 -6.88 -8.70 -0.12
CA SER A 20 -7.84 -9.77 0.12
C SER A 20 -9.00 -9.57 -0.83
N SER A 21 -9.27 -10.52 -1.73
CA SER A 21 -10.50 -10.53 -2.51
C SER A 21 -11.18 -11.88 -2.37
N ALA A 22 -12.49 -11.93 -2.66
CA ALA A 22 -13.26 -13.16 -2.60
C ALA A 22 -12.85 -14.23 -3.65
N SER A 23 -11.97 -13.92 -4.62
CA SER A 23 -11.48 -14.89 -5.61
C SER A 23 -10.15 -14.51 -6.26
N ARG A 24 -9.33 -15.52 -6.63
CA ARG A 24 -8.10 -15.50 -7.47
C ARG A 24 -6.97 -14.51 -7.12
N ALA A 25 -7.18 -13.51 -6.28
CA ALA A 25 -6.16 -12.54 -5.86
C ALA A 25 -5.35 -12.99 -4.63
N SER A 26 -5.44 -14.26 -4.24
CA SER A 26 -4.64 -14.83 -3.15
C SER A 26 -3.15 -14.57 -3.40
N GLY A 27 -2.50 -13.87 -2.47
CA GLY A 27 -1.07 -13.55 -2.55
C GLY A 27 -0.72 -12.21 -3.22
N TRP A 28 -1.72 -11.44 -3.68
CA TRP A 28 -1.50 -10.09 -4.17
C TRP A 28 -1.20 -9.11 -3.04
N ARG A 29 -0.33 -8.15 -3.33
CA ARG A 29 0.22 -7.23 -2.32
C ARG A 29 0.32 -5.83 -2.87
N LEU A 30 -0.07 -4.87 -2.06
CA LEU A 30 0.15 -3.45 -2.29
C LEU A 30 1.26 -2.97 -1.37
N LEU A 31 2.35 -2.49 -1.95
CA LEU A 31 3.35 -1.74 -1.24
C LEU A 31 2.99 -0.25 -1.32
N VAL A 32 2.97 0.41 -0.17
CA VAL A 32 2.78 1.85 -0.03
C VAL A 32 4.04 2.42 0.59
N LYS A 33 4.66 3.41 -0.04
CA LYS A 33 5.88 4.04 0.45
C LYS A 33 5.70 5.54 0.53
N ARG A 34 6.18 6.16 1.62
CA ARG A 34 6.28 7.61 1.73
C ARG A 34 7.75 8.00 1.57
N PRO A 35 8.16 8.69 0.49
CA PRO A 35 9.55 9.03 0.26
C PRO A 35 10.09 10.03 1.31
N TYR A 36 11.43 10.04 1.49
CA TYR A 36 12.14 10.85 2.50
C TYR A 36 12.27 12.35 2.16
N GLU A 37 11.88 12.82 0.97
CA GLU A 37 12.22 14.18 0.54
C GLU A 37 11.09 15.22 0.63
N GLY A 38 11.44 16.35 1.27
CA GLY A 38 11.02 17.70 0.90
C GLY A 38 9.56 17.91 0.50
N ALA A 39 8.68 18.07 1.50
CA ALA A 39 7.37 18.73 1.39
C ALA A 39 6.35 18.18 0.38
N SER A 40 6.60 17.08 -0.32
CA SER A 40 5.58 16.46 -1.18
C SER A 40 4.77 15.48 -0.34
N PRO A 41 3.46 15.73 -0.12
CA PRO A 41 2.60 14.82 0.65
C PRO A 41 2.31 13.53 -0.13
N ASN A 42 3.14 13.13 -1.08
CA ASN A 42 2.80 12.05 -1.99
C ASN A 42 3.20 10.70 -1.42
N ILE A 43 2.38 9.69 -1.70
CA ILE A 43 2.67 8.28 -1.49
C ILE A 43 2.94 7.61 -2.83
N GLU A 44 3.85 6.65 -2.81
CA GLU A 44 4.11 5.74 -3.92
C GLU A 44 3.35 4.45 -3.67
N LEU A 45 2.62 4.00 -4.67
CA LEU A 45 1.87 2.75 -4.66
C LEU A 45 2.50 1.78 -5.66
N GLN A 46 2.62 0.51 -5.27
CA GLN A 46 3.04 -0.56 -6.15
C GLN A 46 2.21 -1.83 -5.88
N LEU A 47 1.47 -2.28 -6.88
CA LEU A 47 0.72 -3.54 -6.82
C LEU A 47 1.58 -4.67 -7.39
N ARG A 48 1.72 -5.75 -6.62
CA ARG A 48 2.39 -6.99 -7.02
C ARG A 48 1.43 -8.16 -6.98
N ASP A 49 1.54 -9.03 -7.97
CA ASP A 49 0.81 -10.30 -7.97
C ASP A 49 1.48 -11.34 -7.06
N ALA A 50 0.84 -12.51 -6.97
CA ALA A 50 1.35 -13.65 -6.18
C ALA A 50 2.73 -14.17 -6.65
N GLY A 51 3.08 -13.95 -7.93
CA GLY A 51 4.39 -14.29 -8.49
C GLY A 51 5.46 -13.22 -8.25
N GLY A 52 5.11 -12.12 -7.57
CA GLY A 52 6.01 -11.00 -7.31
C GLY A 52 6.19 -10.05 -8.49
N SER A 53 5.42 -10.23 -9.57
CA SER A 53 5.46 -9.34 -10.73
C SER A 53 4.66 -8.07 -10.48
N ASP A 54 5.20 -6.95 -10.96
CA ASP A 54 4.53 -5.66 -10.87
C ASP A 54 3.34 -5.58 -11.82
N ARG A 55 2.20 -5.17 -11.28
CA ARG A 55 0.93 -5.03 -12.01
C ARG A 55 0.45 -3.58 -12.09
N GLY A 56 1.01 -2.70 -11.28
CA GLY A 56 0.71 -1.29 -11.33
C GLY A 56 1.61 -0.48 -10.40
N ARG A 57 1.83 0.78 -10.79
CA ARG A 57 2.55 1.76 -9.99
C ARG A 57 1.90 3.13 -10.16
N SER A 58 1.76 3.87 -9.07
CA SER A 58 1.26 5.25 -9.12
C SER A 58 1.89 6.08 -8.01
N ARG A 59 1.88 7.40 -8.20
CA ARG A 59 2.23 8.38 -7.19
C ARG A 59 1.01 9.26 -6.95
N LEU A 60 0.47 9.20 -5.74
CA LEU A 60 -0.76 9.91 -5.35
C LEU A 60 -0.44 10.92 -4.27
N ALA A 61 -1.21 12.00 -4.18
CA ALA A 61 -1.15 12.86 -3.01
C ALA A 61 -1.83 12.15 -1.82
N LEU A 62 -1.26 12.25 -0.62
CA LEU A 62 -1.84 11.66 0.59
C LEU A 62 -3.22 12.24 0.89
N GLU A 63 -3.46 13.50 0.52
CA GLU A 63 -4.75 14.18 0.66
C GLU A 63 -5.86 13.57 -0.21
N ASP A 64 -5.51 12.97 -1.35
CA ASP A 64 -6.48 12.24 -2.20
C ASP A 64 -7.07 11.02 -1.47
N GLY A 65 -6.33 10.55 -0.46
CA GLY A 65 -6.77 9.57 0.51
C GLY A 65 -7.13 8.21 -0.07
N TYR A 66 -7.90 7.46 0.72
CA TYR A 66 -8.18 6.04 0.45
C TYR A 66 -8.92 5.82 -0.87
N LEU A 67 -9.79 6.75 -1.27
CA LEU A 67 -10.59 6.62 -2.48
C LEU A 67 -9.73 6.61 -3.74
N ALA A 68 -8.68 7.45 -3.81
CA ALA A 68 -7.76 7.45 -4.95
C ALA A 68 -6.94 6.15 -4.99
N ILE A 69 -6.44 5.69 -3.84
CA ILE A 69 -5.74 4.40 -3.74
C ILE A 69 -6.64 3.26 -4.22
N ALA A 70 -7.90 3.24 -3.76
CA ALA A 70 -8.88 2.23 -4.16
C ALA A 70 -9.18 2.30 -5.67
N ARG A 71 -9.24 3.50 -6.26
CA ARG A 71 -9.45 3.69 -7.70
C ARG A 71 -8.31 3.09 -8.52
N GLU A 72 -7.06 3.39 -8.16
CA GLU A 72 -5.87 2.84 -8.84
C GLU A 72 -5.86 1.30 -8.75
N LEU A 73 -6.06 0.76 -7.54
CA LEU A 73 -6.14 -0.68 -7.32
C LEU A 73 -7.23 -1.35 -8.15
N ARG A 74 -8.45 -0.77 -8.21
CA ARG A 74 -9.52 -1.30 -9.06
C ARG A 74 -9.10 -1.35 -10.52
N GLY A 75 -8.44 -0.31 -11.01
CA GLY A 75 -7.93 -0.26 -12.37
C GLY A 75 -6.93 -1.39 -12.66
N TRP A 76 -5.95 -1.57 -11.79
CA TRP A 76 -4.92 -2.61 -11.96
C TRP A 76 -5.45 -4.02 -11.81
N LEU A 77 -6.33 -4.26 -10.83
CA LEU A 77 -6.96 -5.56 -10.62
C LEU A 77 -7.86 -5.94 -11.80
N ARG A 78 -8.65 -4.99 -12.32
CA ARG A 78 -9.47 -5.23 -13.53
C ARG A 78 -8.61 -5.51 -14.76
N ALA A 79 -7.52 -4.76 -14.96
CA ALA A 79 -6.57 -5.02 -16.05
C ALA A 79 -5.93 -6.42 -15.94
N ALA A 80 -5.82 -6.96 -14.73
CA ALA A 80 -5.38 -8.32 -14.46
C ALA A 80 -6.50 -9.38 -14.51
N GLY A 81 -7.72 -9.02 -14.91
CA GLY A 81 -8.87 -9.92 -14.98
C GLY A 81 -9.49 -10.28 -13.63
N ILE A 82 -9.24 -9.47 -12.59
CA ILE A 82 -9.81 -9.63 -11.25
C ILE A 82 -10.98 -8.64 -11.10
N GLU A 83 -12.20 -9.14 -11.21
CA GLU A 83 -13.44 -8.35 -11.11
C GLU A 83 -14.10 -8.43 -9.73
N ALA A 84 -13.31 -8.64 -8.67
CA ALA A 84 -13.81 -8.84 -7.32
C ALA A 84 -13.78 -7.55 -6.47
N GLU A 85 -14.69 -7.46 -5.51
CA GLU A 85 -14.49 -6.61 -4.34
C GLU A 85 -13.19 -7.00 -3.64
N PHE A 86 -12.43 -5.99 -3.20
CA PHE A 86 -11.20 -6.20 -2.45
C PHE A 86 -11.23 -5.42 -1.14
N ASP A 87 -10.58 -6.00 -0.17
CA ASP A 87 -10.16 -5.37 1.06
C ASP A 87 -8.64 -5.30 1.10
N LEU A 88 -8.14 -4.18 1.61
CA LEU A 88 -6.76 -4.11 2.03
C LEU A 88 -6.67 -4.59 3.47
N VAL A 89 -5.83 -5.58 3.72
CA VAL A 89 -5.58 -6.11 5.06
C VAL A 89 -4.10 -5.93 5.36
N PRO A 90 -3.73 -5.31 6.49
CA PRO A 90 -2.33 -5.20 6.87
C PRO A 90 -1.72 -6.59 7.01
N LEU A 91 -0.57 -6.81 6.37
CA LEU A 91 0.24 -8.00 6.66
C LEU A 91 0.88 -7.78 8.02
N HIS A 92 0.23 -8.22 9.10
CA HIS A 92 0.87 -8.25 10.41
C HIS A 92 2.14 -9.09 10.30
N GLY A 93 3.28 -8.43 10.45
CA GLY A 93 4.60 -9.02 10.24
C GLY A 93 5.75 -8.04 10.02
N GLN A 94 5.49 -6.74 9.79
CA GLN A 94 6.55 -5.71 9.70
C GLN A 94 6.00 -4.28 9.84
N GLY A 95 5.04 -4.10 10.74
CA GLY A 95 4.67 -2.80 11.30
C GLY A 95 5.64 -2.35 12.40
N GLN A 96 6.91 -2.73 12.33
CA GLN A 96 7.94 -1.91 12.95
C GLN A 96 8.00 -0.66 12.07
N ALA A 97 7.46 0.43 12.58
CA ALA A 97 8.12 1.70 12.37
C ALA A 97 9.64 1.41 12.45
N LEU A 98 10.39 1.72 11.39
CA LEU A 98 11.85 1.86 11.46
C LEU A 98 12.20 3.12 12.28
N SER A 99 11.49 3.32 13.39
CA SER A 99 11.85 4.17 14.49
C SER A 99 12.65 3.33 15.47
N GLU A 100 13.87 2.94 15.08
CA GLU A 100 14.95 2.84 16.05
C GLU A 100 15.26 4.27 16.52
N SER A 101 14.44 4.75 17.44
CA SER A 101 14.69 5.94 18.24
C SER A 101 14.22 5.64 19.65
N SER A 102 15.03 4.87 20.36
CA SER A 102 15.13 4.67 21.81
C SER A 102 16.24 3.62 21.98
N SER A 103 17.42 3.86 22.54
CA SER A 103 17.78 4.78 23.60
C SER A 103 19.31 4.89 23.64
N THR A 104 19.83 6.11 23.76
CA THR A 104 21.06 6.35 24.52
C THR A 104 20.79 6.00 25.98
N PRO A 105 21.77 5.39 26.65
CA PRO A 105 22.33 6.04 27.83
C PRO A 105 23.68 6.68 27.51
#